data_AF-A0A7C3CBP2-F1
#
_entry.id   AF-A0A7C3CBP2-F1
#
_cell.length_a   1.000
_cell.length_b   1.000
_cell.length_c   1.000
_cell.angle_alpha   90.00
_cell.angle_beta   90.00
_cell.angle_gamma   90.00
#
_symmetry.space_group_name_H-M   'P 1'
#
loop_
_entity.id
_entity.type
_entity.pdbx_description
1 polymer ?
#
loop_
_entity_poly.entity_id
_entity_poly.type
_entity_poly.pdbx_seq_one_letter_code
_entity_poly.pdbx_strand_id
1 'polypeptide(L)'
;MKIRSLALLGAAAIAISAMTAQVQAKTFRYAFQADAQSLDPHGLNETFTLGFLGNVYEGLTGYDAQMNLIPLLATKWETVSPTVWRFHLRKGVKFHDGGTFDADDVIFTWKRATSTESGQKARASLISNIRKIDDYTVEIETAGPVPTLARELAWLYIMDKQWSEKHNATEAAKPASAGRENAWATTHENGTGPFRVVERQPDVKTVMERFEGYWGKPKTNVTKVVFTPISQAATRVAALLSGQIDLAYPVPVQDWNRLDAAPGVKALTGPEARTIFLGMDQWRDELTNSSVKGKNPFKDIRVRKAFAHAIDLNAIKRAIMRGASWPSGLMWAPQV
;
A
#
# COMPACT_ATOMS: atom_id res chain seq x y z
N MET A 1 -66.96 -10.93 7.57
CA MET A 1 -65.70 -11.73 7.61
C MET A 1 -64.78 -11.48 6.39
N LYS A 2 -64.75 -10.27 5.79
CA LYS A 2 -63.92 -10.00 4.59
C LYS A 2 -63.08 -8.70 4.63
N ILE A 3 -63.15 -7.92 5.71
CA ILE A 3 -62.44 -6.63 5.80
C ILE A 3 -61.18 -6.71 6.69
N ARG A 4 -61.09 -7.71 7.58
CA ARG A 4 -59.92 -7.89 8.47
C ARG A 4 -58.72 -8.54 7.77
N SER A 5 -58.92 -9.20 6.63
CA SER A 5 -57.86 -9.91 5.90
C SER A 5 -57.03 -9.00 4.97
N LEU A 6 -57.57 -7.85 4.53
CA LEU A 6 -56.82 -6.90 3.70
C LEU A 6 -55.85 -6.01 4.50
N ALA A 7 -56.13 -5.74 5.77
CA ALA A 7 -55.27 -4.91 6.61
C ALA A 7 -53.94 -5.60 6.98
N LEU A 8 -53.93 -6.93 7.09
CA LEU A 8 -52.72 -7.72 7.40
C LEU A 8 -51.79 -7.91 6.18
N LEU A 9 -52.32 -7.87 4.95
CA LEU A 9 -51.51 -7.93 3.73
C LEU A 9 -50.81 -6.60 3.42
N GLY A 10 -51.44 -5.47 3.76
CA GLY A 10 -50.83 -4.13 3.60
C GLY A 10 -49.67 -3.88 4.57
N ALA A 11 -49.77 -4.36 5.82
CA ALA A 11 -48.72 -4.18 6.82
C ALA A 11 -47.47 -5.04 6.55
N ALA A 12 -47.64 -6.23 5.96
CA ALA A 12 -46.51 -7.09 5.57
C ALA A 12 -45.72 -6.51 4.39
N ALA A 13 -46.37 -5.83 3.44
CA ALA A 13 -45.72 -5.21 2.29
C ALA A 13 -44.85 -3.99 2.67
N ILE A 14 -45.26 -3.22 3.68
CA ILE A 14 -44.50 -2.05 4.19
C ILE A 14 -43.32 -2.49 5.07
N ALA A 15 -43.45 -3.61 5.80
CA ALA A 15 -42.34 -4.16 6.58
C ALA A 15 -41.21 -4.75 5.71
N ILE A 16 -41.53 -5.29 4.53
CA ILE A 16 -40.54 -5.83 3.60
C ILE A 16 -39.78 -4.71 2.87
N SER A 17 -40.41 -3.55 2.61
CA SER A 17 -39.74 -2.41 1.97
C SER A 17 -38.86 -1.60 2.92
N ALA A 18 -39.01 -1.77 4.24
CA ALA A 18 -38.15 -1.13 5.25
C ALA A 18 -36.87 -1.94 5.56
N MET A 19 -36.78 -3.22 5.16
CA MET A 19 -35.59 -4.06 5.42
C MET A 19 -34.57 -4.06 4.29
N THR A 20 -34.86 -3.47 3.13
CA THR A 20 -33.84 -3.09 2.16
C THR A 20 -33.35 -1.69 2.48
N ALA A 21 -32.66 -1.54 3.62
CA ALA A 21 -31.61 -0.54 3.67
C ALA A 21 -30.60 -0.97 2.58
N GLN A 22 -30.79 -0.50 1.35
CA GLN A 22 -29.78 -0.56 0.32
C GLN A 22 -28.52 -0.05 1.02
N VAL A 23 -27.52 -0.92 1.16
CA VAL A 23 -26.17 -0.51 1.50
C VAL A 23 -25.86 0.59 0.51
N GLN A 24 -25.98 1.85 0.93
CA GLN A 24 -25.87 2.97 0.01
C GLN A 24 -24.42 2.95 -0.47
N ALA A 25 -24.27 2.56 -1.73
CA ALA A 25 -23.03 2.59 -2.47
C ALA A 25 -22.38 3.97 -2.24
N LYS A 26 -21.28 4.00 -1.49
CA LYS A 26 -20.64 5.27 -1.12
C LYS A 26 -19.40 5.49 -1.97
N THR A 27 -19.31 6.67 -2.58
CA THR A 27 -18.05 7.15 -3.15
C THR A 27 -17.20 7.70 -2.02
N PHE A 28 -15.97 7.20 -1.91
CA PHE A 28 -14.95 7.73 -1.01
C PHE A 28 -13.94 8.56 -1.82
N ARG A 29 -13.79 9.84 -1.48
CA ARG A 29 -12.91 10.77 -2.16
C ARG A 29 -11.73 11.07 -1.26
N TYR A 30 -10.50 10.83 -1.70
CA TYR A 30 -9.33 11.18 -0.89
C TYR A 30 -8.26 11.89 -1.72
N ALA A 31 -7.46 12.71 -1.03
CA ALA A 31 -6.32 13.38 -1.62
C ALA A 31 -5.03 13.04 -0.88
N PHE A 32 -3.97 12.86 -1.66
CA PHE A 32 -2.60 12.71 -1.17
C PHE A 32 -1.69 13.78 -1.78
N GLN A 33 -0.53 14.02 -1.16
CA GLN A 33 0.42 15.05 -1.60
C GLN A 33 1.18 14.73 -2.90
N ALA A 34 1.06 13.52 -3.43
CA ALA A 34 1.69 13.07 -4.66
C ALA A 34 0.82 12.00 -5.33
N ASP A 35 0.98 11.75 -6.63
CA ASP A 35 0.34 10.63 -7.32
C ASP A 35 1.06 9.30 -7.03
N ALA A 36 0.33 8.19 -7.14
CA ALA A 36 0.94 6.86 -7.22
C ALA A 36 1.81 6.83 -8.48
N GLN A 37 3.08 6.45 -8.36
CA GLN A 37 4.03 6.61 -9.46
C GLN A 37 3.83 5.55 -10.57
N SER A 38 3.24 4.41 -10.23
CA SER A 38 3.04 3.27 -11.13
C SER A 38 1.87 2.43 -10.64
N LEU A 39 1.22 1.71 -11.55
CA LEU A 39 0.33 0.59 -11.20
C LEU A 39 1.06 -0.75 -11.05
N ASP A 40 2.34 -0.81 -11.44
CA ASP A 40 3.17 -2.01 -11.31
C ASP A 40 3.65 -2.14 -9.85
N PRO A 41 3.21 -3.16 -9.10
CA PRO A 41 3.59 -3.33 -7.71
C PRO A 41 5.08 -3.66 -7.51
N HIS A 42 5.79 -4.08 -8.56
CA HIS A 42 7.21 -4.39 -8.50
C HIS A 42 8.09 -3.25 -9.03
N GLY A 43 7.51 -2.20 -9.62
CA GLY A 43 8.25 -1.10 -10.25
C GLY A 43 8.94 -0.14 -9.28
N LEU A 44 8.48 -0.07 -8.02
CA LEU A 44 9.01 0.83 -7.00
C LEU A 44 8.78 0.26 -5.59
N ASN A 45 9.72 0.49 -4.67
CA ASN A 45 9.55 0.19 -3.24
C ASN A 45 9.35 1.48 -2.45
N GLU A 46 8.15 2.06 -2.58
CA GLU A 46 7.77 3.33 -1.97
C GLU A 46 6.41 3.17 -1.26
N THR A 47 6.35 3.63 -0.01
CA THR A 47 5.26 3.31 0.92
C THR A 47 3.88 3.75 0.43
N PHE A 48 3.75 4.95 -0.14
CA PHE A 48 2.45 5.43 -0.61
C PHE A 48 1.96 4.61 -1.80
N THR A 49 2.81 4.42 -2.81
CA THR A 49 2.47 3.64 -4.02
C THR A 49 2.08 2.21 -3.65
N LEU A 50 2.86 1.53 -2.81
CA LEU A 50 2.52 0.18 -2.36
C LEU A 50 1.28 0.14 -1.46
N GLY A 51 1.06 1.14 -0.62
CA GLY A 51 -0.15 1.23 0.21
C GLY A 51 -1.41 1.47 -0.63
N PHE A 52 -1.31 2.29 -1.68
CA PHE A 52 -2.36 2.47 -2.68
C PHE A 52 -2.66 1.13 -3.39
N LEU A 53 -1.61 0.50 -3.93
CA LEU A 53 -1.71 -0.77 -4.65
C LEU A 53 -2.13 -1.94 -3.77
N GLY A 54 -2.00 -1.85 -2.44
CA GLY A 54 -2.55 -2.86 -1.51
C GLY A 54 -4.08 -2.95 -1.49
N ASN A 55 -4.79 -2.01 -2.14
CA ASN A 55 -6.23 -2.13 -2.40
C ASN A 55 -6.53 -2.91 -3.68
N VAL A 56 -5.52 -3.08 -4.54
CA VAL A 56 -5.61 -3.66 -5.89
C VAL A 56 -4.99 -5.06 -5.90
N TYR A 57 -3.84 -5.21 -5.28
CA TYR A 57 -3.07 -6.43 -5.19
C TYR A 57 -2.96 -6.91 -3.75
N GLU A 58 -2.77 -8.21 -3.57
CA GLU A 58 -2.59 -8.83 -2.27
C GLU A 58 -1.27 -9.61 -2.21
N GLY A 59 -0.67 -9.68 -1.02
CA GLY A 59 0.44 -10.59 -0.73
C GLY A 59 -0.06 -11.97 -0.29
N LEU A 60 0.87 -12.89 -0.04
CA LEU A 60 0.54 -14.18 0.58
C LEU A 60 0.02 -13.98 2.01
N THR A 61 0.56 -12.99 2.71
CA THR A 61 0.14 -12.56 4.04
C THR A 61 -0.28 -11.09 3.98
N GLY A 62 -0.80 -10.56 5.08
CA GLY A 62 -1.17 -9.15 5.21
C GLY A 62 -1.10 -8.66 6.64
N TYR A 63 -1.52 -7.41 6.85
CA TYR A 63 -1.64 -6.82 8.19
C TYR A 63 -3.09 -6.43 8.48
N ASP A 64 -3.53 -6.65 9.72
CA ASP A 64 -4.78 -6.05 10.20
C ASP A 64 -4.58 -4.58 10.64
N ALA A 65 -5.67 -3.95 11.09
CA ALA A 65 -5.65 -2.56 11.56
C ALA A 65 -4.78 -2.35 12.83
N GLN A 66 -4.36 -3.42 13.49
CA GLN A 66 -3.48 -3.41 14.66
C GLN A 66 -2.05 -3.85 14.30
N MET A 67 -1.71 -3.93 13.01
CA MET A 67 -0.40 -4.37 12.51
C MET A 67 -0.03 -5.82 12.91
N ASN A 68 -1.02 -6.65 13.23
CA ASN A 68 -0.80 -8.08 13.38
C ASN A 68 -0.69 -8.73 12.01
N LEU A 69 0.24 -9.67 11.87
CA LEU A 69 0.37 -10.46 10.65
C LEU A 69 -0.83 -11.41 10.53
N ILE A 70 -1.53 -11.35 9.40
CA ILE A 70 -2.73 -12.15 9.13
C ILE A 70 -2.61 -12.93 7.79
N PRO A 71 -3.37 -14.02 7.63
CA PRO A 71 -3.54 -14.68 6.33
C PRO A 71 -4.18 -13.78 5.27
N LEU A 72 -3.70 -13.85 4.02
CA LEU A 72 -4.36 -13.30 2.83
C LEU A 72 -4.48 -14.39 1.76
N LEU A 73 -3.65 -14.35 0.70
CA LEU A 73 -3.66 -15.33 -0.38
C LEU A 73 -3.11 -16.69 0.06
N ALA A 74 -2.29 -16.74 1.12
CA ALA A 74 -2.05 -17.96 1.89
C ALA A 74 -2.98 -17.99 3.10
N THR A 75 -3.63 -19.13 3.33
CA THR A 75 -4.56 -19.35 4.46
C THR A 75 -3.83 -19.74 5.74
N LYS A 76 -2.65 -20.35 5.63
CA LYS A 76 -1.73 -20.68 6.71
C LYS A 76 -0.32 -20.92 6.17
N TRP A 77 0.66 -20.95 7.06
CA TRP A 77 2.04 -21.29 6.73
C TRP A 77 2.76 -21.89 7.93
N GLU A 78 3.83 -22.63 7.65
CA GLU A 78 4.66 -23.27 8.66
C GLU A 78 6.14 -23.30 8.24
N THR A 79 7.06 -23.29 9.21
CA THR A 79 8.48 -23.58 8.96
C THR A 79 8.68 -25.10 8.97
N VAL A 80 9.02 -25.67 7.82
CA VAL A 80 9.32 -27.11 7.67
C VAL A 80 10.76 -27.41 8.11
N SER A 81 11.65 -26.45 7.91
CA SER A 81 13.03 -26.45 8.41
C SER A 81 13.46 -24.99 8.68
N PRO A 82 14.67 -24.73 9.23
CA PRO A 82 15.14 -23.36 9.45
C PRO A 82 15.17 -22.47 8.20
N THR A 83 15.21 -23.06 7.00
CA THR A 83 15.33 -22.36 5.72
C THR A 83 14.19 -22.66 4.74
N VAL A 84 13.21 -23.47 5.13
CA VAL A 84 12.09 -23.86 4.26
C VAL A 84 10.76 -23.56 4.93
N TRP A 85 9.95 -22.74 4.27
CA TRP A 85 8.59 -22.39 4.69
C TRP A 85 7.59 -23.01 3.73
N ARG A 86 6.52 -23.59 4.25
CA ARG A 86 5.40 -24.09 3.44
C ARG A 86 4.21 -23.16 3.61
N PHE A 87 3.62 -22.73 2.50
CA PHE A 87 2.43 -21.89 2.45
C PHE A 87 1.29 -22.64 1.76
N HIS A 88 0.10 -22.59 2.38
CA HIS A 88 -1.13 -23.19 1.85
C HIS A 88 -1.99 -22.09 1.24
N LEU A 89 -2.14 -22.09 -0.08
CA LEU A 89 -2.80 -21.04 -0.85
C LEU A 89 -4.32 -21.14 -0.76
N ARG A 90 -4.97 -19.98 -0.87
CA ARG A 90 -6.41 -19.84 -0.87
C ARG A 90 -6.98 -20.29 -2.21
N LYS A 91 -7.96 -21.19 -2.15
CA LYS A 91 -8.69 -21.67 -3.32
C LYS A 91 -9.80 -20.69 -3.72
N GLY A 92 -10.13 -20.66 -5.01
CA GLY A 92 -11.26 -19.89 -5.54
C GLY A 92 -11.02 -18.37 -5.61
N VAL A 93 -9.77 -17.92 -5.48
CA VAL A 93 -9.40 -16.53 -5.69
C VAL A 93 -9.41 -16.21 -7.18
N LYS A 94 -9.92 -15.02 -7.50
CA LYS A 94 -9.98 -14.49 -8.85
C LYS A 94 -9.14 -13.22 -8.97
N PHE A 95 -8.43 -13.10 -10.08
CA PHE A 95 -7.88 -11.83 -10.53
C PHE A 95 -9.01 -10.94 -11.07
N HIS A 96 -8.76 -9.64 -11.17
CA HIS A 96 -9.73 -8.64 -11.62
C HIS A 96 -10.28 -8.89 -13.02
N ASP A 97 -9.52 -9.57 -13.89
CA ASP A 97 -9.94 -10.00 -15.23
C ASP A 97 -10.71 -11.34 -15.27
N GLY A 98 -10.83 -12.03 -14.13
CA GLY A 98 -11.50 -13.32 -13.98
C GLY A 98 -10.59 -14.55 -14.00
N GLY A 99 -9.27 -14.35 -14.23
CA GLY A 99 -8.23 -15.37 -14.07
C GLY A 99 -8.24 -16.00 -12.68
N THR A 100 -7.72 -17.22 -12.56
CA THR A 100 -7.63 -17.94 -11.27
C THR A 100 -6.24 -17.79 -10.69
N PHE A 101 -6.16 -17.57 -9.37
CA PHE A 101 -4.90 -17.57 -8.64
C PHE A 101 -4.50 -18.99 -8.20
N ASP A 102 -3.23 -19.34 -8.43
CA ASP A 102 -2.61 -20.59 -7.96
C ASP A 102 -1.10 -20.44 -7.66
N ALA A 103 -0.43 -21.58 -7.41
CA ALA A 103 0.99 -21.65 -7.12
C ALA A 103 1.92 -21.14 -8.24
N ASP A 104 1.51 -21.22 -9.51
CA ASP A 104 2.31 -20.74 -10.62
C ASP A 104 2.41 -19.21 -10.63
N ASP A 105 1.37 -18.51 -10.18
CA ASP A 105 1.40 -17.05 -9.99
C ASP A 105 2.38 -16.64 -8.89
N VAL A 106 2.49 -17.43 -7.82
CA VAL A 106 3.45 -17.18 -6.73
C VAL A 106 4.88 -17.30 -7.24
N ILE A 107 5.17 -18.36 -7.99
CA ILE A 107 6.50 -18.60 -8.57
C ILE A 107 6.83 -17.53 -9.61
N PHE A 108 5.87 -17.18 -10.47
CA PHE A 108 6.00 -16.11 -11.45
C PHE A 108 6.31 -14.77 -10.77
N THR A 109 5.51 -14.40 -9.76
CA THR A 109 5.65 -13.16 -8.99
C THR A 109 7.05 -13.03 -8.41
N TRP A 110 7.55 -14.08 -7.75
CA TRP A 110 8.89 -14.07 -7.17
C TRP A 110 9.96 -13.86 -8.24
N LYS A 111 9.93 -14.64 -9.33
CA LYS A 111 10.89 -14.50 -10.44
C LYS A 111 10.86 -13.11 -11.03
N ARG A 112 9.68 -12.58 -11.34
CA ARG A 112 9.47 -11.22 -11.85
C ARG A 112 10.07 -10.17 -10.91
N ALA A 113 9.86 -10.31 -9.61
CA ALA A 113 10.37 -9.39 -8.61
C ALA A 113 11.90 -9.43 -8.45
N THR A 114 12.59 -10.46 -8.97
CA THR A 114 14.07 -10.51 -9.03
C THR A 114 14.68 -9.82 -10.26
N SER A 115 13.86 -9.38 -11.22
CA SER A 115 14.31 -8.70 -12.45
C SER A 115 15.12 -7.43 -12.14
N THR A 116 15.94 -7.01 -13.11
CA THR A 116 16.92 -5.92 -12.94
C THR A 116 16.29 -4.60 -12.49
N GLU A 117 15.13 -4.27 -13.05
CA GLU A 117 14.46 -2.99 -12.83
C GLU A 117 13.45 -3.04 -11.66
N SER A 118 13.30 -4.18 -11.00
CA SER A 118 12.40 -4.36 -9.87
C SER A 118 12.83 -3.56 -8.65
N GLY A 119 11.94 -2.69 -8.16
CA GLY A 119 12.08 -2.05 -6.86
C GLY A 119 11.95 -3.04 -5.69
N GLN A 120 11.34 -4.21 -5.93
CA GLN A 120 11.12 -5.26 -4.92
C GLN A 120 12.28 -6.26 -4.83
N LYS A 121 13.36 -6.07 -5.60
CA LYS A 121 14.47 -7.01 -5.70
C LYS A 121 15.08 -7.36 -4.35
N ALA A 122 15.31 -6.39 -3.47
CA ALA A 122 15.86 -6.64 -2.14
C ALA A 122 15.01 -7.61 -1.30
N ARG A 123 13.69 -7.48 -1.39
CA ARG A 123 12.72 -8.36 -0.73
C ARG A 123 12.68 -9.75 -1.38
N ALA A 124 12.62 -9.79 -2.72
CA ALA A 124 12.61 -11.04 -3.47
C ALA A 124 13.92 -11.85 -3.28
N SER A 125 15.06 -11.19 -3.08
CA SER A 125 16.36 -11.82 -2.82
C SER A 125 16.48 -12.50 -1.46
N LEU A 126 15.50 -12.34 -0.54
CA LEU A 126 15.41 -13.15 0.67
C LEU A 126 15.09 -14.62 0.36
N ILE A 127 14.44 -14.85 -0.79
CA ILE A 127 14.02 -16.14 -1.29
C ILE A 127 15.06 -16.64 -2.29
N SER A 128 15.57 -17.85 -2.08
CA SER A 128 16.50 -18.51 -3.01
C SER A 128 15.78 -19.38 -4.03
N ASN A 129 14.64 -19.96 -3.65
CA ASN A 129 13.86 -20.85 -4.52
C ASN A 129 12.39 -20.94 -4.07
N ILE A 130 11.49 -21.25 -4.99
CA ILE A 130 10.11 -21.64 -4.68
C ILE A 130 9.78 -22.93 -5.43
N ARG A 131 9.39 -23.96 -4.68
CA ARG A 131 8.86 -25.22 -5.22
C ARG A 131 7.34 -25.22 -5.21
N LYS A 132 6.75 -25.61 -6.33
CA LYS A 132 5.34 -26.03 -6.41
C LYS A 132 5.23 -27.44 -5.87
N ILE A 133 4.52 -27.62 -4.76
CA ILE A 133 4.17 -28.96 -4.24
C ILE A 133 2.89 -29.45 -4.91
N ASP A 134 1.91 -28.56 -5.01
CA ASP A 134 0.69 -28.70 -5.79
C ASP A 134 0.15 -27.30 -6.16
N ASP A 135 -0.99 -27.22 -6.84
CA ASP A 135 -1.59 -25.95 -7.29
C ASP A 135 -1.89 -24.96 -6.15
N TYR A 136 -2.04 -25.43 -4.92
CA TYR A 136 -2.36 -24.62 -3.75
C TYR A 136 -1.38 -24.81 -2.59
N THR A 137 -0.19 -25.35 -2.86
CA THR A 137 0.86 -25.50 -1.86
C THR A 137 2.22 -25.15 -2.47
N VAL A 138 2.90 -24.20 -1.86
CA VAL A 138 4.26 -23.81 -2.25
C VAL A 138 5.22 -23.95 -1.08
N GLU A 139 6.45 -24.34 -1.38
CA GLU A 139 7.57 -24.25 -0.45
C GLU A 139 8.51 -23.14 -0.89
N ILE A 140 8.80 -22.22 0.01
CA ILE A 140 9.71 -21.11 -0.18
C ILE A 140 10.99 -21.41 0.60
N GLU A 141 12.11 -21.38 -0.11
CA GLU A 141 13.43 -21.62 0.46
C GLU A 141 14.21 -20.32 0.56
N THR A 142 15.01 -20.19 1.61
CA THR A 142 15.90 -19.05 1.85
C THR A 142 17.35 -19.52 1.98
N ALA A 143 18.32 -18.64 1.65
CA ALA A 143 19.76 -19.00 1.72
C ALA A 143 20.27 -19.25 3.15
N GLY A 144 19.56 -18.73 4.15
CA GLY A 144 19.76 -18.96 5.58
C GLY A 144 18.47 -18.65 6.33
N PRO A 145 18.41 -18.81 7.66
CA PRO A 145 17.17 -18.58 8.41
C PRO A 145 16.66 -17.14 8.28
N VAL A 146 15.42 -16.97 7.80
CA VAL A 146 14.74 -15.67 7.68
C VAL A 146 13.42 -15.71 8.47
N PRO A 147 13.44 -15.43 9.79
CA PRO A 147 12.24 -15.48 10.63
C PRO A 147 11.19 -14.41 10.25
N THR A 148 11.58 -13.38 9.50
CA THR A 148 10.72 -12.30 9.02
C THR A 148 10.05 -12.60 7.68
N LEU A 149 10.29 -13.76 7.05
CA LEU A 149 9.86 -14.03 5.68
C LEU A 149 8.35 -13.81 5.49
N ALA A 150 7.52 -14.34 6.39
CA ALA A 150 6.07 -14.16 6.32
C ALA A 150 5.64 -12.69 6.42
N ARG A 151 6.41 -11.82 7.10
CA ARG A 151 6.15 -10.37 7.16
C ARG A 151 6.55 -9.64 5.88
N GLU A 152 7.61 -10.10 5.23
CA GLU A 152 8.06 -9.55 3.96
C GLU A 152 7.11 -9.91 2.82
N LEU A 153 6.53 -11.10 2.84
CA LEU A 153 5.55 -11.56 1.86
C LEU A 153 4.20 -10.81 1.90
N ALA A 154 3.99 -9.95 2.91
CA ALA A 154 2.85 -9.04 2.95
C ALA A 154 2.99 -7.89 1.94
N TRP A 155 4.22 -7.59 1.52
CA TRP A 155 4.57 -6.50 0.62
C TRP A 155 5.09 -6.99 -0.73
N LEU A 156 5.16 -8.30 -0.94
CA LEU A 156 5.42 -8.90 -2.25
C LEU A 156 4.08 -9.28 -2.88
N TYR A 157 3.49 -8.34 -3.60
CA TYR A 157 2.17 -8.49 -4.20
C TYR A 157 2.18 -9.47 -5.38
N ILE A 158 1.17 -10.35 -5.40
CA ILE A 158 0.99 -11.39 -6.42
C ILE A 158 0.52 -10.77 -7.74
N MET A 159 1.17 -11.20 -8.82
CA MET A 159 0.86 -10.85 -10.21
C MET A 159 0.26 -12.05 -10.93
N ASP A 160 -0.77 -11.83 -11.73
CA ASP A 160 -1.32 -12.82 -12.65
C ASP A 160 -0.29 -13.15 -13.75
N LYS A 161 0.15 -14.41 -13.79
CA LYS A 161 1.12 -14.90 -14.77
C LYS A 161 0.60 -14.77 -16.19
N GLN A 162 -0.62 -15.25 -16.46
CA GLN A 162 -1.16 -15.30 -17.83
C GLN A 162 -1.40 -13.91 -18.39
N TRP A 163 -1.97 -13.01 -17.57
CA TRP A 163 -2.13 -11.61 -17.94
C TRP A 163 -0.78 -10.95 -18.21
N SER A 164 0.22 -11.20 -17.35
CA SER A 164 1.54 -10.62 -17.51
C SER A 164 2.24 -11.11 -18.79
N GLU A 165 2.15 -12.40 -19.10
CA GLU A 165 2.69 -12.98 -20.34
C GLU A 165 1.99 -12.42 -21.58
N LYS A 166 0.65 -12.36 -21.57
CA LYS A 166 -0.17 -11.80 -22.66
C LYS A 166 0.19 -10.34 -22.98
N HIS A 167 0.58 -9.58 -21.98
CA HIS A 167 0.85 -8.14 -22.09
C HIS A 167 2.35 -7.78 -22.04
N ASN A 168 3.24 -8.76 -22.21
CA ASN A 168 4.70 -8.57 -22.16
C ASN A 168 5.20 -7.89 -20.87
N ALA A 169 4.52 -8.12 -19.76
CA ALA A 169 4.84 -7.59 -18.43
C ALA A 169 5.55 -8.62 -17.54
N THR A 170 6.33 -9.52 -18.13
CA THR A 170 7.03 -10.62 -17.43
C THR A 170 8.20 -10.15 -16.56
N GLU A 171 8.69 -8.92 -16.79
CA GLU A 171 9.66 -8.23 -15.94
C GLU A 171 9.04 -7.00 -15.28
N ALA A 172 9.61 -6.57 -14.16
CA ALA A 172 9.22 -5.33 -13.52
C ALA A 172 9.74 -4.12 -14.32
N ALA A 173 8.96 -3.05 -14.37
CA ALA A 173 9.37 -1.82 -15.03
C ALA A 173 9.33 -0.64 -14.05
N LYS A 174 10.37 0.21 -14.08
CA LYS A 174 10.37 1.47 -13.34
C LYS A 174 9.24 2.38 -13.84
N PRO A 175 8.68 3.26 -12.97
CA PRO A 175 7.71 4.27 -13.38
C PRO A 175 8.10 5.07 -14.62
N ALA A 176 9.37 5.45 -14.73
CA ALA A 176 9.92 6.22 -15.86
C ALA A 176 9.94 5.46 -17.20
N SER A 177 9.64 4.16 -17.20
CA SER A 177 9.56 3.32 -18.40
C SER A 177 8.14 3.26 -18.99
N ALA A 178 7.17 4.00 -18.44
CA ALA A 178 5.80 4.02 -18.94
C ALA A 178 5.74 4.26 -20.46
N GLY A 179 4.89 3.48 -21.15
CA GLY A 179 4.75 3.51 -22.60
C GLY A 179 5.75 2.65 -23.37
N ARG A 180 6.75 2.06 -22.72
CA ARG A 180 7.58 1.00 -23.33
C ARG A 180 6.79 -0.31 -23.41
N GLU A 181 7.15 -1.13 -24.40
CA GLU A 181 6.50 -2.41 -24.67
C GLU A 181 6.45 -3.33 -23.45
N ASN A 182 7.55 -3.41 -22.68
CA ASN A 182 7.67 -4.25 -21.50
C ASN A 182 7.19 -3.59 -20.18
N ALA A 183 6.55 -2.43 -20.27
CA ALA A 183 6.13 -1.63 -19.12
C ALA A 183 4.61 -1.51 -18.99
N TRP A 184 3.85 -2.45 -19.58
CA TRP A 184 2.38 -2.40 -19.59
C TRP A 184 1.76 -2.29 -18.19
N ALA A 185 2.31 -3.06 -17.24
CA ALA A 185 1.89 -3.04 -15.83
C ALA A 185 2.06 -1.68 -15.15
N THR A 186 2.84 -0.75 -15.69
CA THR A 186 2.98 0.59 -15.09
C THR A 186 1.70 1.43 -15.18
N THR A 187 0.81 1.09 -16.12
CA THR A 187 -0.42 1.84 -16.42
C THR A 187 -1.68 0.98 -16.41
N HIS A 188 -1.54 -0.34 -16.32
CA HIS A 188 -2.64 -1.30 -16.24
C HIS A 188 -2.41 -2.22 -15.05
N GLU A 189 -3.49 -2.69 -14.44
CA GLU A 189 -3.43 -3.58 -13.30
C GLU A 189 -4.27 -4.84 -13.54
N ASN A 190 -3.88 -5.92 -12.86
CA ASN A 190 -4.69 -7.12 -12.71
C ASN A 190 -4.31 -7.81 -11.39
N GLY A 191 -4.87 -7.29 -10.30
CA GLY A 191 -4.67 -7.84 -8.95
C GLY A 191 -5.81 -8.76 -8.50
N THR A 192 -5.76 -9.17 -7.22
CA THR A 192 -6.78 -10.02 -6.57
C THR A 192 -7.57 -9.28 -5.50
N GLY A 193 -7.29 -7.98 -5.31
CA GLY A 193 -7.75 -7.19 -4.19
C GLY A 193 -9.24 -6.79 -4.26
N PRO A 194 -9.72 -6.07 -3.24
CA PRO A 194 -11.12 -5.66 -3.15
C PRO A 194 -11.51 -4.53 -4.11
N PHE A 195 -10.56 -3.82 -4.71
CA PHE A 195 -10.80 -2.71 -5.62
C PHE A 195 -9.92 -2.81 -6.87
N ARG A 196 -10.49 -2.46 -8.02
CA ARG A 196 -9.78 -2.41 -9.30
C ARG A 196 -9.74 -0.99 -9.85
N VAL A 197 -8.68 -0.64 -10.57
CA VAL A 197 -8.54 0.68 -11.21
C VAL A 197 -9.38 0.68 -12.50
N VAL A 198 -10.30 1.64 -12.61
CA VAL A 198 -11.18 1.80 -13.78
C VAL A 198 -10.87 3.04 -14.61
N GLU A 199 -10.20 4.03 -14.02
CA GLU A 199 -9.72 5.21 -14.71
C GLU A 199 -8.42 5.69 -14.07
N ARG A 200 -7.43 6.03 -14.89
CA ARG A 200 -6.19 6.66 -14.42
C ARG A 200 -5.78 7.80 -15.33
N GLN A 201 -5.63 8.97 -14.75
CA GLN A 201 -5.09 10.17 -15.37
C GLN A 201 -3.90 10.61 -14.48
N PRO A 202 -2.66 10.30 -14.89
CA PRO A 202 -1.47 10.66 -14.11
C PRO A 202 -1.49 12.13 -13.67
N ASP A 203 -1.13 12.39 -12.42
CA ASP A 203 -1.13 13.72 -11.78
C ASP A 203 -2.49 14.44 -11.70
N VAL A 204 -3.59 13.81 -12.13
CA VAL A 204 -4.94 14.41 -12.13
C VAL A 204 -5.91 13.63 -11.25
N LYS A 205 -6.14 12.35 -11.55
CA LYS A 205 -7.06 11.50 -10.77
C LYS A 205 -6.87 10.02 -11.06
N THR A 206 -7.16 9.19 -10.06
CA THR A 206 -7.36 7.74 -10.24
C THR A 206 -8.70 7.34 -9.65
N VAL A 207 -9.48 6.56 -10.39
CA VAL A 207 -10.77 6.04 -9.95
C VAL A 207 -10.67 4.52 -9.80
N MET A 208 -11.09 4.03 -8.65
CA MET A 208 -11.19 2.61 -8.38
C MET A 208 -12.65 2.23 -8.08
N GLU A 209 -13.02 1.02 -8.46
CA GLU A 209 -14.33 0.43 -8.16
C GLU A 209 -14.16 -0.88 -7.43
N ARG A 210 -15.13 -1.20 -6.57
CA ARG A 210 -15.14 -2.48 -5.87
C ARG A 210 -15.15 -3.62 -6.88
N PHE A 211 -14.29 -4.62 -6.65
CA PHE A 211 -14.32 -5.86 -7.41
C PHE A 211 -15.34 -6.82 -6.80
N GLU A 212 -16.46 -7.05 -7.49
CA GLU A 212 -17.52 -7.96 -7.03
C GLU A 212 -17.07 -9.43 -6.95
N GLY A 213 -16.00 -9.81 -7.67
CA GLY A 213 -15.40 -11.14 -7.61
C GLY A 213 -14.42 -11.35 -6.46
N TYR A 214 -14.27 -10.36 -5.55
CA TYR A 214 -13.33 -10.46 -4.45
C TYR A 214 -13.68 -11.64 -3.53
N TRP A 215 -12.69 -12.47 -3.23
CA TRP A 215 -12.87 -13.69 -2.44
C TRP A 215 -13.23 -13.40 -0.98
N GLY A 216 -12.85 -12.23 -0.46
CA GLY A 216 -13.11 -11.80 0.90
C GLY A 216 -14.44 -11.07 1.03
N LYS A 217 -14.75 -10.64 2.27
CA LYS A 217 -15.88 -9.74 2.55
C LYS A 217 -15.33 -8.37 2.95
N PRO A 218 -15.33 -7.37 2.05
CA PRO A 218 -14.86 -6.04 2.39
C PRO A 218 -15.68 -5.48 3.56
N LYS A 219 -15.02 -5.08 4.64
CA LYS A 219 -15.66 -4.47 5.81
C LYS A 219 -15.96 -2.98 5.59
N THR A 220 -16.58 -2.65 4.47
CA THR A 220 -16.85 -1.27 4.04
C THR A 220 -18.05 -1.21 3.10
N ASN A 221 -18.81 -0.11 3.14
CA ASN A 221 -19.87 0.20 2.17
C ASN A 221 -19.36 0.98 0.94
N VAL A 222 -18.06 1.29 0.87
CA VAL A 222 -17.44 2.02 -0.23
C VAL A 222 -17.42 1.18 -1.50
N THR A 223 -18.11 1.64 -2.54
CA THR A 223 -18.15 0.97 -3.86
C THR A 223 -17.26 1.64 -4.88
N LYS A 224 -16.90 2.90 -4.66
CA LYS A 224 -16.07 3.71 -5.56
C LYS A 224 -15.09 4.53 -4.75
N VAL A 225 -13.85 4.58 -5.20
CA VAL A 225 -12.81 5.45 -4.64
C VAL A 225 -12.36 6.43 -5.72
N VAL A 226 -12.32 7.71 -5.37
CA VAL A 226 -11.73 8.76 -6.21
C VAL A 226 -10.51 9.31 -5.49
N PHE A 227 -9.35 9.05 -6.06
CA PHE A 227 -8.08 9.58 -5.60
C PHE A 227 -7.71 10.81 -6.44
N THR A 228 -7.36 11.92 -5.78
CA THR A 228 -6.83 13.12 -6.44
C THR A 228 -5.49 13.54 -5.80
N PRO A 229 -4.37 13.51 -6.53
CA PRO A 229 -3.13 14.07 -6.04
C PRO A 229 -3.25 15.59 -5.97
N ILE A 230 -2.95 16.17 -4.80
CA ILE A 230 -2.97 17.62 -4.58
C ILE A 230 -1.72 17.95 -3.78
N SER A 231 -0.69 18.49 -4.41
CA SER A 231 0.62 18.69 -3.76
C SER A 231 0.58 19.78 -2.68
N GLN A 232 -0.14 20.88 -2.94
CA GLN A 232 -0.22 22.01 -2.02
C GLN A 232 -1.10 21.69 -0.81
N ALA A 233 -0.50 21.76 0.38
CA ALA A 233 -1.18 21.35 1.60
C ALA A 233 -2.38 22.23 1.94
N ALA A 234 -2.27 23.55 1.74
CA ALA A 234 -3.38 24.48 1.94
C ALA A 234 -4.60 24.14 1.06
N THR A 235 -4.35 23.75 -0.20
CA THR A 235 -5.41 23.32 -1.13
C THR A 235 -6.07 22.02 -0.67
N ARG A 236 -5.30 21.03 -0.21
CA ARG A 236 -5.86 19.79 0.37
C ARG A 236 -6.77 20.08 1.57
N VAL A 237 -6.33 20.94 2.47
CA VAL A 237 -7.12 21.29 3.66
C VAL A 237 -8.39 22.05 3.27
N ALA A 238 -8.32 22.97 2.31
CA ALA A 238 -9.51 23.67 1.80
C ALA A 238 -10.52 22.72 1.12
N ALA A 239 -10.02 21.75 0.34
CA ALA A 239 -10.87 20.73 -0.29
C ALA A 239 -11.59 19.85 0.75
N LEU A 240 -10.91 19.50 1.86
CA LEU A 240 -11.53 18.75 2.96
C LEU A 240 -12.61 19.58 3.67
N LEU A 241 -12.30 20.84 4.02
CA LEU A 241 -13.24 21.72 4.73
C LEU A 241 -14.47 22.10 3.91
N SER A 242 -14.34 22.16 2.59
CA SER A 242 -15.48 22.40 1.68
C SER A 242 -16.30 21.15 1.38
N GLY A 243 -15.89 19.96 1.86
CA GLY A 243 -16.55 18.69 1.57
C GLY A 243 -16.32 18.17 0.14
N GLN A 244 -15.33 18.71 -0.59
CA GLN A 244 -14.94 18.21 -1.91
C GLN A 244 -14.25 16.83 -1.84
N ILE A 245 -13.56 16.55 -0.73
CA ILE A 245 -12.95 15.25 -0.41
C ILE A 245 -13.35 14.82 1.00
N ASP A 246 -13.31 13.51 1.25
CA ASP A 246 -13.66 12.88 2.52
C ASP A 246 -12.42 12.60 3.39
N LEU A 247 -11.23 12.54 2.79
CA LEU A 247 -9.94 12.38 3.48
C LEU A 247 -8.84 13.20 2.80
N ALA A 248 -8.09 13.98 3.57
CA ALA A 248 -6.84 14.58 3.14
C ALA A 248 -5.68 13.97 3.93
N TYR A 249 -4.65 13.48 3.25
CA TYR A 249 -3.45 12.95 3.89
C TYR A 249 -2.17 13.42 3.17
N PRO A 250 -1.09 13.77 3.88
CA PRO A 250 -1.12 14.28 5.25
C PRO A 250 -1.78 15.67 5.30
N VAL A 251 -2.19 16.06 6.51
CA VAL A 251 -2.56 17.45 6.85
C VAL A 251 -1.43 18.11 7.65
N PRO A 252 -1.15 19.41 7.45
CA PRO A 252 -0.10 20.09 8.19
C PRO A 252 -0.41 20.17 9.70
N VAL A 253 0.60 19.99 10.53
CA VAL A 253 0.47 20.06 12.01
C VAL A 253 -0.06 21.40 12.50
N GLN A 254 0.21 22.49 11.78
CA GLN A 254 -0.31 23.82 12.10
C GLN A 254 -1.83 23.96 11.87
N ASP A 255 -2.42 23.12 11.02
CA ASP A 255 -3.85 23.15 10.69
C ASP A 255 -4.70 22.27 11.60
N TRP A 256 -4.11 21.43 12.48
CA TRP A 256 -4.85 20.46 13.31
C TRP A 256 -5.96 21.11 14.14
N ASN A 257 -5.64 22.16 14.91
CA ASN A 257 -6.64 22.86 15.73
C ASN A 257 -7.77 23.46 14.88
N ARG A 258 -7.46 23.95 13.67
CA ARG A 258 -8.44 24.51 12.75
C ARG A 258 -9.36 23.43 12.19
N LEU A 259 -8.80 22.27 11.88
CA LEU A 259 -9.53 21.10 11.40
C LEU A 259 -10.47 20.52 12.47
N ASP A 260 -10.01 20.43 13.72
CA ASP A 260 -10.83 19.93 14.84
C ASP A 260 -11.95 20.90 15.25
N ALA A 261 -11.77 22.19 15.02
CA ALA A 261 -12.81 23.20 15.24
C ALA A 261 -13.85 23.25 14.09
N ALA A 262 -13.56 22.64 12.94
CA ALA A 262 -14.42 22.70 11.78
C ALA A 262 -15.57 21.67 11.85
N PRO A 263 -16.83 22.07 11.59
CA PRO A 263 -17.94 21.12 11.58
C PRO A 263 -17.75 20.01 10.54
N GLY A 264 -18.00 18.76 10.94
CA GLY A 264 -17.98 17.61 10.04
C GLY A 264 -16.58 17.10 9.64
N VAL A 265 -15.52 17.69 10.18
CA VAL A 265 -14.13 17.25 9.96
C VAL A 265 -13.49 16.96 11.32
N LYS A 266 -12.54 16.02 11.33
CA LYS A 266 -11.74 15.69 12.51
C LYS A 266 -10.32 15.38 12.09
N ALA A 267 -9.32 15.92 12.79
CA ALA A 267 -7.94 15.50 12.60
C ALA A 267 -7.76 14.08 13.19
N LEU A 268 -7.27 13.16 12.36
CA LEU A 268 -6.89 11.82 12.81
C LEU A 268 -5.41 11.84 13.17
N THR A 269 -5.11 11.61 14.45
CA THR A 269 -3.75 11.56 14.98
C THR A 269 -3.46 10.18 15.52
N GLY A 270 -2.29 9.65 15.23
CA GLY A 270 -1.82 8.38 15.75
C GLY A 270 -0.31 8.25 15.63
N PRO A 271 0.28 7.25 16.28
CA PRO A 271 1.70 6.97 16.11
C PRO A 271 1.98 6.52 14.67
N GLU A 272 3.03 7.07 14.06
CA GLU A 272 3.50 6.67 12.72
C GLU A 272 4.83 5.92 12.88
N ALA A 273 4.97 4.76 12.22
CA ALA A 273 6.20 3.98 12.22
C ALA A 273 7.29 4.63 11.33
N ARG A 274 7.68 5.86 11.65
CA ARG A 274 8.58 6.69 10.84
C ARG A 274 9.64 7.40 11.68
N THR A 275 10.89 7.28 11.25
CA THR A 275 11.99 8.13 11.71
C THR A 275 12.38 9.09 10.60
N ILE A 276 12.34 10.40 10.88
CA ILE A 276 12.84 11.44 9.97
C ILE A 276 14.28 11.76 10.37
N PHE A 277 15.21 11.65 9.43
CA PHE A 277 16.65 11.85 9.68
C PHE A 277 17.34 12.51 8.49
N LEU A 278 18.54 13.05 8.73
CA LEU A 278 19.43 13.54 7.68
C LEU A 278 20.42 12.43 7.30
N GLY A 279 20.29 11.90 6.08
CA GLY A 279 21.26 10.97 5.52
C GLY A 279 22.56 11.70 5.14
N MET A 280 23.70 11.19 5.60
CA MET A 280 25.03 11.69 5.24
C MET A 280 25.73 10.66 4.36
N ASP A 281 25.94 10.98 3.09
CA ASP A 281 26.64 10.09 2.15
C ASP A 281 28.09 9.89 2.59
N GLN A 282 28.43 8.69 3.05
CA GLN A 282 29.77 8.31 3.52
C GLN A 282 30.53 7.46 2.49
N TRP A 283 29.89 7.06 1.39
CA TRP A 283 30.47 6.09 0.45
C TRP A 283 31.25 6.77 -0.66
N ARG A 284 30.64 7.79 -1.30
CA ARG A 284 31.27 8.46 -2.45
C ARG A 284 32.46 9.28 -2.03
N ASP A 285 33.51 9.31 -2.85
CA ASP A 285 34.70 10.13 -2.61
C ASP A 285 34.43 11.63 -2.77
N GLU A 286 33.46 11.98 -3.62
CA GLU A 286 32.97 13.34 -3.83
C GLU A 286 31.43 13.36 -3.84
N LEU A 287 30.85 14.45 -3.33
CA LEU A 287 29.40 14.64 -3.28
C LEU A 287 28.86 15.20 -4.60
N THR A 288 27.83 14.58 -5.17
CA THR A 288 27.31 14.92 -6.50
C THR A 288 26.62 16.29 -6.57
N ASN A 289 25.83 16.65 -5.55
CA ASN A 289 24.99 17.86 -5.53
C ASN A 289 25.43 18.88 -4.46
N SER A 290 26.67 18.81 -3.98
CA SER A 290 27.20 19.72 -2.95
C SER A 290 27.91 20.91 -3.56
N SER A 291 27.84 22.07 -2.90
CA SER A 291 28.73 23.21 -3.15
C SER A 291 30.16 22.95 -2.65
N VAL A 292 30.34 22.00 -1.72
CA VAL A 292 31.65 21.50 -1.29
C VAL A 292 32.15 20.49 -2.31
N LYS A 293 33.22 20.84 -3.05
CA LYS A 293 33.84 20.01 -4.08
C LYS A 293 35.09 19.28 -3.56
N GLY A 294 35.46 18.21 -4.26
CA GLY A 294 36.59 17.36 -3.91
C GLY A 294 36.25 16.38 -2.78
N LYS A 295 37.12 16.30 -1.76
CA LYS A 295 37.01 15.29 -0.69
C LYS A 295 35.68 15.39 0.04
N ASN A 296 34.91 14.31 0.04
CA ASN A 296 33.67 14.19 0.76
C ASN A 296 33.88 14.42 2.28
N PRO A 297 33.36 15.52 2.85
CA PRO A 297 33.57 15.84 4.27
C PRO A 297 32.85 14.86 5.20
N PHE A 298 31.78 14.21 4.75
CA PHE A 298 31.04 13.25 5.58
C PHE A 298 31.80 11.95 5.81
N LYS A 299 32.91 11.69 5.09
CA LYS A 299 33.82 10.59 5.45
C LYS A 299 34.51 10.83 6.80
N ASP A 300 34.70 12.07 7.22
CA ASP A 300 35.24 12.41 8.54
C ASP A 300 34.14 12.36 9.62
N ILE A 301 34.32 11.48 10.62
CA ILE A 301 33.37 11.34 11.73
C ILE A 301 33.19 12.64 12.54
N ARG A 302 34.21 13.50 12.59
CA ARG A 302 34.15 14.78 13.32
C ARG A 302 33.13 15.72 12.68
N VAL A 303 33.03 15.73 11.35
CA VAL A 303 32.01 16.51 10.63
C VAL A 303 30.61 16.00 10.97
N ARG A 304 30.41 14.68 10.94
CA ARG A 304 29.10 14.08 11.27
C ARG A 304 28.67 14.38 12.71
N LYS A 305 29.62 14.30 13.66
CA LYS A 305 29.39 14.70 15.06
C LYS A 305 29.03 16.18 15.17
N ALA A 306 29.72 17.07 14.45
CA ALA A 306 29.41 18.49 14.45
C ALA A 306 27.96 18.77 13.99
N PHE A 307 27.51 18.11 12.92
CA PHE A 307 26.10 18.19 12.49
C PHE A 307 25.13 17.69 13.56
N ALA A 308 25.41 16.54 14.17
CA ALA A 308 24.55 15.99 15.23
C ALA A 308 24.42 16.94 16.44
N HIS A 309 25.48 17.67 16.79
CA HIS A 309 25.47 18.64 17.88
C HIS A 309 24.91 20.02 17.50
N ALA A 310 24.96 20.39 16.22
CA ALA A 310 24.47 21.68 15.73
C ALA A 310 22.94 21.73 15.58
N ILE A 311 22.27 20.57 15.50
CA ILE A 311 20.83 20.49 15.28
C ILE A 311 20.09 20.39 16.62
N ASP A 312 19.33 21.42 16.96
CA ASP A 312 18.43 21.38 18.12
C ASP A 312 17.13 20.61 17.78
N LEU A 313 17.12 19.31 18.09
CA LEU A 313 15.95 18.45 17.91
C LEU A 313 14.74 18.88 18.74
N ASN A 314 14.96 19.52 19.89
CA ASN A 314 13.87 20.02 20.74
C ASN A 314 13.23 21.28 20.14
N ALA A 315 14.03 22.16 19.54
CA ALA A 315 13.51 23.29 18.76
C ALA A 315 12.67 22.80 17.57
N ILE A 316 13.14 21.78 16.82
CA ILE A 316 12.36 21.16 15.74
C ILE A 316 11.03 20.62 16.26
N LYS A 317 11.03 19.84 17.36
CA LYS A 317 9.81 19.33 17.98
C LYS A 317 8.81 20.44 18.30
N ARG A 318 9.26 21.52 18.95
CA ARG A 318 8.36 22.59 19.42
C ARG A 318 7.90 23.51 18.30
N ALA A 319 8.84 24.02 17.49
CA ALA A 319 8.58 25.10 16.53
C ALA A 319 8.05 24.60 15.19
N ILE A 320 8.56 23.46 14.70
CA ILE A 320 8.22 22.93 13.38
C ILE A 320 7.12 21.88 13.51
N MET A 321 7.36 20.86 14.33
CA MET A 321 6.45 19.71 14.46
C MET A 321 5.31 19.97 15.45
N ARG A 322 5.33 21.09 16.19
CA ARG A 322 4.28 21.49 17.16
C ARG A 322 3.92 20.39 18.16
N GLY A 323 4.91 19.62 18.60
CA GLY A 323 4.73 18.51 19.54
C GLY A 323 4.29 17.19 18.91
N ALA A 324 3.98 17.15 17.60
CA ALA A 324 3.58 15.94 16.86
C ALA A 324 4.76 15.01 16.51
N SER A 325 5.90 15.15 17.19
CA SER A 325 7.07 14.29 17.00
C SER A 325 7.86 14.15 18.29
N TRP A 326 8.77 13.17 18.30
CA TRP A 326 9.68 12.90 19.40
C TRP A 326 11.11 12.81 18.87
N PRO A 327 12.09 13.53 19.47
CA PRO A 327 13.50 13.32 19.20
C PRO A 327 13.85 11.85 19.41
N SER A 328 14.55 11.26 18.43
CA SER A 328 14.97 9.86 18.46
C SER A 328 16.45 9.76 18.14
N GLY A 329 17.16 8.91 18.89
CA GLY A 329 18.50 8.43 18.53
C GLY A 329 18.47 7.11 17.75
N LEU A 330 17.27 6.57 17.47
CA LEU A 330 17.06 5.29 16.80
C LEU A 330 16.68 5.51 15.34
N MET A 331 17.28 4.72 14.45
CA MET A 331 16.91 4.67 13.03
C MET A 331 15.58 3.96 12.79
N TRP A 332 15.14 3.16 13.75
CA TRP A 332 13.87 2.46 13.72
C TRP A 332 12.90 3.17 14.65
N ALA A 333 11.67 3.41 14.16
CA ALA A 333 10.62 3.93 15.01
C ALA A 333 10.33 2.92 16.13
N PRO A 334 10.06 3.37 17.36
CA PRO A 334 9.52 2.51 18.40
C PRO A 334 8.28 1.77 17.90
N GLN A 335 8.04 0.58 18.44
CA GLN A 335 6.85 -0.19 18.08
C GLN A 335 5.60 0.65 18.37
N VAL A 336 4.75 0.79 17.35
CA VAL A 336 3.51 1.57 17.36
C VAL A 336 2.30 0.74 17.79
#